data_AF-A0A8S2NIX6-F1
#
_entry.id   AF-A0A8S2NIX6-F1
#
_cell.length_a   1.000
_cell.length_b   1.000
_cell.length_c   1.000
_cell.angle_alpha   90.00
_cell.angle_beta   90.00
_cell.angle_gamma   90.00
#
_symmetry.space_group_name_H-M   'P 1'
#
loop_
_entity.id
_entity.type
_entity.pdbx_description
1 polymer ?
#
loop_
_entity_poly.entity_id
_entity_poly.type
_entity_poly.pdbx_seq_one_letter_code
_entity_poly.pdbx_strand_id
1 'polypeptide(L)'
;RTSLASPKKLIRSANMTQRWQRREISNFEYLMYLNTISEPFTTFYFNLQEGKFDHASRTFHSIPISWQNCQWDSFDVKELIPESFSLPEMFTNCNHYKLGRVEDGIKIDDVV
;
A
#
# COMPACT_ATOMS: atom_id res chain seq x y z
N ARG A 1 7.82 -2.78 -21.32
CA ARG A 1 8.15 -1.53 -20.59
C ARG A 1 6.86 -0.75 -20.41
N THR A 2 6.04 -1.12 -19.43
CA THR A 2 4.72 -0.50 -19.18
C THR A 2 4.88 0.25 -17.87
N SER A 3 5.11 1.57 -17.94
CA SER A 3 5.13 2.38 -16.72
C SER A 3 3.71 2.37 -16.16
N LEU A 4 3.48 1.67 -15.04
CA LEU A 4 2.22 1.78 -14.29
C LEU A 4 2.04 3.25 -13.94
N ALA A 5 1.01 3.86 -14.50
CA ALA A 5 0.69 5.25 -14.19
C ALA A 5 0.41 5.36 -12.69
N SER A 6 0.90 6.42 -12.04
CA SER A 6 0.58 6.72 -10.64
C SER A 6 -0.94 6.58 -10.39
N PRO A 7 -1.42 6.01 -9.27
CA PRO A 7 -2.81 5.96 -8.86
C PRO A 7 -3.50 7.28 -8.99
N LYS A 8 -2.85 8.40 -8.64
CA LYS A 8 -3.45 9.74 -8.85
C LYS A 8 -3.80 9.99 -10.31
N LYS A 9 -2.98 9.48 -11.23
CA LYS A 9 -3.20 9.53 -12.67
C LYS A 9 -4.23 8.48 -13.12
N LEU A 10 -4.25 7.28 -12.53
CA LEU A 10 -5.25 6.24 -12.77
C LEU A 10 -6.66 6.66 -12.27
N ILE A 11 -6.75 7.32 -11.12
CA ILE A 11 -7.96 7.93 -10.54
C ILE A 11 -8.54 8.95 -11.49
N ARG A 12 -7.68 9.82 -12.02
CA ARG A 12 -8.10 10.84 -12.98
C ARG A 12 -8.42 10.26 -14.36
N SER A 13 -7.78 9.16 -14.77
CA SER A 13 -7.99 8.57 -16.10
C SER A 13 -9.15 7.59 -16.14
N ALA A 14 -9.47 6.90 -15.05
CA ALA A 14 -10.49 5.85 -15.02
C ALA A 14 -11.92 6.40 -14.79
N ASN A 15 -12.07 7.68 -14.44
CA ASN A 15 -13.35 8.35 -14.16
C ASN A 15 -14.24 7.53 -13.19
N MET A 16 -13.65 6.79 -12.25
CA MET A 16 -14.35 5.82 -11.42
C MET A 16 -15.46 6.47 -10.57
N THR A 17 -15.22 7.69 -10.09
CA THR A 17 -16.25 8.46 -9.37
C THR A 17 -17.44 8.81 -10.27
N GLN A 18 -17.22 9.21 -11.54
CA GLN A 18 -18.33 9.46 -12.47
C GLN A 18 -19.07 8.18 -12.84
N ARG A 19 -18.35 7.07 -13.06
CA ARG A 19 -18.95 5.77 -13.34
C ARG A 19 -19.82 5.30 -12.19
N TRP A 20 -19.36 5.49 -10.96
CA TRP A 20 -20.14 5.21 -9.75
C TRP A 20 -21.39 6.10 -9.64
N GLN A 21 -21.25 7.41 -9.85
CA GLN A 21 -22.38 8.36 -9.84
C GLN A 21 -23.42 8.04 -10.93
N ARG A 22 -22.99 7.56 -12.09
CA ARG A 22 -23.85 7.11 -13.20
C ARG A 22 -24.42 5.69 -13.00
N ARG A 23 -24.09 5.03 -11.88
CA ARG A 23 -24.45 3.64 -11.57
C ARG A 23 -23.93 2.61 -12.57
N GLU A 24 -22.82 2.90 -13.23
CA GLU A 24 -22.13 2.00 -14.15
C GLU A 24 -21.25 0.98 -13.41
N ILE A 25 -20.94 1.24 -12.13
CA ILE A 25 -20.25 0.33 -11.21
C ILE A 25 -20.98 0.35 -9.87
N SER A 26 -20.91 -0.76 -9.15
CA SER A 26 -21.49 -0.91 -7.83
C SER A 26 -20.75 -0.11 -6.75
N ASN A 27 -21.42 0.15 -5.63
CA ASN A 27 -20.76 0.69 -4.44
C ASN A 27 -19.58 -0.18 -4.00
N PHE A 28 -19.71 -1.51 -4.10
CA PHE A 28 -18.64 -2.44 -3.74
C PHE A 28 -17.41 -2.26 -4.62
N GLU A 29 -17.58 -2.20 -5.95
CA GLU A 29 -16.46 -1.98 -6.88
C GLU A 29 -15.79 -0.62 -6.66
N TYR A 30 -16.57 0.42 -6.36
CA TYR A 30 -16.04 1.74 -6.05
C TYR A 30 -15.27 1.76 -4.72
N LEU A 31 -15.78 1.11 -3.67
CA LEU A 31 -15.10 0.99 -2.38
C LEU A 31 -13.86 0.12 -2.47
N MET A 32 -13.92 -1.00 -3.19
CA MET A 32 -12.75 -1.84 -3.48
C MET A 32 -11.70 -1.06 -4.25
N TYR A 33 -12.12 -0.28 -5.25
CA TYR A 33 -11.24 0.63 -5.96
C TYR A 33 -10.56 1.57 -4.96
N LEU A 34 -11.30 2.34 -4.15
CA LEU A 34 -10.74 3.27 -3.15
C LEU A 34 -9.78 2.60 -2.15
N ASN A 35 -10.16 1.42 -1.64
CA ASN A 35 -9.35 0.61 -0.73
C ASN A 35 -8.02 0.16 -1.36
N THR A 36 -8.04 -0.15 -2.65
CA THR A 36 -6.87 -0.62 -3.41
C THR A 36 -5.84 0.48 -3.65
N ILE A 37 -6.27 1.74 -3.80
CA ILE A 37 -5.40 2.91 -4.06
C ILE A 37 -4.93 3.64 -2.79
N SER A 38 -4.84 2.95 -1.65
CA SER A 38 -4.25 3.41 -0.38
C SER A 38 -5.12 4.17 0.65
N GLU A 39 -6.45 4.24 0.49
CA GLU A 39 -7.31 4.83 1.53
C GLU A 39 -8.40 3.84 1.94
N PRO A 40 -8.68 3.63 3.24
CA PRO A 40 -8.31 4.49 4.37
C PRO A 40 -7.05 4.05 5.15
N PHE A 41 -6.44 2.92 4.80
CA PHE A 41 -5.40 2.29 5.63
C PHE A 41 -4.15 3.15 5.80
N THR A 42 -3.70 3.86 4.75
CA THR A 42 -2.54 4.74 4.86
C THR A 42 -2.84 5.98 5.70
N THR A 43 -4.02 6.57 5.60
CA THR A 43 -4.44 7.67 6.48
C THR A 43 -4.61 7.21 7.93
N PHE A 44 -5.18 6.02 8.17
CA PHE A 44 -5.27 5.46 9.51
C PHE A 44 -3.88 5.24 10.12
N TYR A 45 -2.95 4.67 9.36
CA TYR A 45 -1.57 4.47 9.79
C TYR A 45 -0.88 5.79 10.13
N PHE A 46 -1.00 6.79 9.25
CA PHE A 46 -0.43 8.13 9.45
C PHE A 46 -0.99 8.81 10.72
N ASN A 47 -2.30 8.72 10.94
CA ASN A 47 -2.95 9.29 12.12
C ASN A 47 -2.57 8.55 13.41
N LEU A 48 -2.45 7.22 13.36
CA LEU A 48 -2.00 6.42 14.51
C LEU A 48 -0.57 6.78 14.94
N GLN A 49 0.26 7.21 13.99
CA GLN A 49 1.64 7.62 14.22
C GLN A 49 1.78 9.15 14.41
N GLU A 50 0.73 9.82 14.90
CA GLU A 50 0.74 11.26 15.22
C GLU A 50 1.12 12.17 14.03
N GLY A 51 0.77 11.77 12.81
CA GLY A 51 1.02 12.57 11.61
C GLY A 51 2.43 12.45 11.04
N LYS A 52 3.15 11.36 11.34
CA LYS A 52 4.42 11.01 10.70
C LYS A 52 4.42 9.54 10.31
N PHE A 53 5.14 9.19 9.24
CA PHE A 53 5.40 7.78 8.96
C PHE A 53 6.40 7.23 9.99
N ASP A 54 6.25 5.96 10.34
CA ASP A 54 7.15 5.26 11.25
C ASP A 54 8.57 5.17 10.68
N HIS A 55 9.53 4.79 11.52
CA HIS A 55 10.89 4.52 11.12
C HIS A 55 10.92 3.47 10.00
N ALA A 56 11.62 3.80 8.92
CA ALA A 56 11.72 3.00 7.71
C ALA A 56 12.13 1.53 7.95
N SER A 57 13.03 1.27 8.91
CA SER A 57 13.42 -0.12 9.23
C SER A 57 12.31 -0.95 9.90
N ARG A 58 11.27 -0.30 10.44
CA ARG A 58 10.13 -0.95 11.10
C ARG A 58 8.92 -1.12 10.19
N THR A 59 8.94 -0.51 9.00
CA THR A 59 7.85 -0.62 8.03
C THR A 59 7.98 -1.88 7.19
N PHE A 60 6.84 -2.39 6.74
CA PHE A 60 6.79 -3.49 5.78
C PHE A 60 7.28 -3.01 4.41
N HIS A 61 8.51 -3.34 4.06
CA HIS A 61 9.17 -2.89 2.83
C HIS A 61 9.75 -4.03 1.99
N SER A 62 9.81 -5.25 2.53
CA SER A 62 10.27 -6.41 1.78
C SER A 62 9.64 -7.71 2.30
N ILE A 63 9.18 -8.55 1.36
CA ILE A 63 8.60 -9.86 1.67
C ILE A 63 9.69 -10.82 2.18
N PRO A 64 10.84 -11.01 1.49
CA PRO A 64 11.92 -11.86 1.99
C PRO A 64 12.42 -11.45 3.37
N ILE A 65 12.63 -10.15 3.62
CA ILE A 65 13.11 -9.67 4.93
C ILE A 65 12.05 -9.92 6.00
N SER A 66 10.78 -9.62 5.74
CA SER A 66 9.70 -9.84 6.71
C SER A 66 9.52 -11.33 7.03
N TRP A 67 9.59 -12.19 6.00
CA TRP A 67 9.56 -13.63 6.18
C TRP A 67 10.72 -14.11 7.06
N GLN A 68 11.94 -13.66 6.76
CA GLN A 68 13.14 -14.01 7.50
C GLN A 68 13.09 -13.55 8.96
N ASN A 69 12.57 -12.34 9.22
CA ASN A 69 12.36 -11.84 10.57
C ASN A 69 11.40 -12.75 11.36
N CYS A 70 10.29 -13.19 10.74
CA CYS A 70 9.34 -14.09 11.39
C CYS A 70 9.94 -15.49 11.70
N GLN A 71 11.06 -15.86 11.06
CA GLN A 71 11.74 -17.13 11.36
C GLN A 71 12.76 -17.01 12.49
N TRP A 72 13.29 -15.81 12.75
CA TRP A 72 14.42 -15.61 13.66
C TRP A 72 14.08 -14.78 14.90
N ASP A 73 13.12 -13.87 14.80
CA ASP A 73 12.63 -13.10 15.92
C ASP A 73 11.41 -13.81 16.53
N SER A 74 11.59 -14.35 17.73
CA SER A 74 10.52 -15.05 18.46
C SER A 74 9.35 -14.14 18.84
N PHE A 75 9.52 -12.82 18.78
CA PHE A 75 8.46 -11.85 19.02
C PHE A 75 7.74 -11.45 17.73
N ASP A 76 8.26 -11.81 16.56
CA ASP A 76 7.71 -11.42 15.28
C ASP A 76 6.80 -12.51 14.67
N VAL A 77 5.55 -12.54 15.13
CA VAL A 77 4.54 -13.54 14.74
C VAL A 77 3.51 -12.97 13.76
N LYS A 78 3.94 -12.66 12.51
CA LYS A 78 3.03 -12.18 11.45
C LYS A 78 2.35 -13.33 10.71
N GLU A 79 1.08 -13.13 10.36
CA GLU A 79 0.32 -14.02 9.47
C GLU A 79 -0.05 -13.30 8.17
N LEU A 80 -0.16 -14.05 7.07
CA LEU A 80 -0.57 -13.51 5.79
C LEU A 80 -2.07 -13.20 5.79
N ILE A 81 -2.41 -12.03 5.25
CA ILE A 81 -3.79 -11.60 5.04
C ILE A 81 -4.27 -11.98 3.62
N PRO A 82 -5.59 -12.14 3.39
CA PRO A 82 -6.13 -12.48 2.07
C PRO A 82 -5.64 -11.59 0.93
N GLU A 83 -5.45 -10.30 1.20
CA GLU A 83 -4.98 -9.29 0.26
C GLU A 83 -3.61 -9.64 -0.34
N SER A 84 -2.75 -10.35 0.40
CA SER A 84 -1.45 -10.81 -0.12
C SER A 84 -1.58 -11.76 -1.32
N PHE A 85 -2.74 -12.39 -1.50
CA PHE A 85 -3.02 -13.33 -2.60
C PHE A 85 -3.86 -12.72 -3.72
N SER A 86 -4.58 -11.62 -3.47
CA SER A 86 -5.57 -11.08 -4.40
C SER A 86 -5.40 -9.59 -4.75
N LEU A 87 -4.52 -8.88 -4.04
CA LEU A 87 -4.37 -7.42 -4.14
C LEU A 87 -2.89 -7.02 -4.36
N PRO A 88 -2.33 -7.22 -5.57
CA PRO A 88 -0.92 -6.89 -5.83
C PRO A 88 -0.58 -5.41 -5.59
N GLU A 89 -1.57 -4.52 -5.65
CA GLU A 89 -1.42 -3.08 -5.41
C GLU A 89 -0.95 -2.77 -3.99
N MET A 90 -1.21 -3.65 -2.99
CA MET A 90 -0.74 -3.46 -1.62
C MET A 90 0.79 -3.42 -1.50
N PHE A 91 1.50 -3.95 -2.51
CA PHE A 91 2.96 -3.98 -2.59
C PHE A 91 3.53 -2.82 -3.39
N THR A 92 2.69 -1.90 -3.88
CA THR A 92 3.14 -0.77 -4.69
C THR A 92 2.91 0.54 -3.94
N ASN A 93 3.94 1.38 -3.83
CA ASN A 93 3.82 2.76 -3.35
C ASN A 93 3.29 3.64 -4.46
N CYS A 94 2.08 3.31 -4.83
CA CYS A 94 1.44 3.76 -6.01
C CYS A 94 1.28 5.31 -5.89
N ASN A 95 0.87 5.81 -4.71
CA ASN A 95 0.72 7.24 -4.42
C ASN A 95 2.02 8.04 -4.24
N HIS A 96 3.18 7.40 -4.35
CA HIS A 96 4.51 8.01 -4.19
C HIS A 96 4.69 8.70 -2.83
N TYR A 97 4.22 8.06 -1.76
CA TYR A 97 4.47 8.55 -0.40
C TYR A 97 5.97 8.55 -0.10
N LYS A 98 6.40 9.50 0.75
CA LYS A 98 7.79 9.57 1.21
C LYS A 98 7.95 8.68 2.45
N LEU A 99 8.28 7.41 2.22
CA LEU A 99 8.36 6.37 3.26
C LEU A 99 9.71 6.31 4.01
N GLY A 100 10.67 7.14 3.61
CA GLY A 100 11.98 7.23 4.27
C GLY A 100 13.05 6.34 3.64
N ARG A 101 14.11 6.07 4.41
CA ARG A 101 15.27 5.24 4.02
C ARG A 101 15.63 4.33 5.18
N VAL A 102 15.96 3.07 4.89
CA VAL A 102 16.55 2.16 5.88
C VAL A 102 17.98 2.60 6.21
N GLU A 103 18.56 2.02 7.27
CA GLU A 103 19.90 2.39 7.78
C GLU A 103 21.01 2.23 6.74
N ASP A 104 20.87 1.27 5.82
CA ASP A 104 21.77 1.06 4.67
C ASP A 104 21.60 2.10 3.54
N GLY A 105 20.78 3.13 3.75
CA GLY A 105 20.52 4.21 2.80
C GLY A 105 19.54 3.86 1.67
N ILE A 106 19.04 2.61 1.63
CA ILE A 106 18.06 2.14 0.64
C ILE A 106 16.75 2.91 0.84
N LYS A 107 16.27 3.55 -0.23
CA LYS A 107 15.00 4.28 -0.24
C LYS A 107 13.85 3.28 -0.24
N ILE A 108 12.88 3.45 0.66
CA ILE A 108 11.65 2.67 0.65
C ILE A 108 10.69 3.26 -0.37
N ASP A 109 10.13 2.39 -1.21
CA ASP A 109 9.15 2.72 -2.23
C ASP A 109 8.17 1.54 -2.37
N ASP A 110 8.17 0.83 -3.50
CA ASP A 110 7.47 -0.45 -3.65
C ASP A 110 8.09 -1.52 -2.73
N VAL A 111 7.26 -2.47 -2.30
CA VAL A 111 7.70 -3.64 -1.52
C VAL A 111 8.47 -4.59 -2.44
N VAL A 112 9.65 -5.04 -1.99
CA VAL A 112 10.56 -5.93 -2.73
C VAL A 112 10.56 -7.37 -2.26
#